data_AF-A0A8S0FKJ1-F1
#
_entry.id   AF-A0A8S0FKJ1-F1
#
_cell.length_a   1.000
_cell.length_b   1.000
_cell.length_c   1.000
_cell.angle_alpha   90.00
_cell.angle_beta   90.00
_cell.angle_gamma   90.00
#
_symmetry.space_group_name_H-M   'P 1'
#
loop_
_entity.id
_entity.type
_entity.pdbx_description
1 polymer ?
#
loop_
_entity_poly.entity_id
_entity_poly.type
_entity_poly.pdbx_seq_one_letter_code
_entity_poly.pdbx_strand_id
1 'polypeptide(L)'
;MKIKTILTPVACALLMSFSAHAANADNYKNVINRTGAPQYMKDYDYDDHQRFNPFFDLGAWHGHLLPDGPNTMGGFPGVALLTEEYINFMASNFDRLTVWQDGKKVDFTLEAYSIPGALVSSCHLQFAMVTKVDIERCTGRNDSALRHAAHITTGNQNHQR
;
A
#
# COMPACT_ATOMS: atom_id res chain seq x y z
N MET A 1 -54.39 -31.11 34.62
CA MET A 1 -52.97 -31.09 34.19
C MET A 1 -52.89 -31.02 32.68
N LYS A 2 -52.44 -29.90 32.10
CA LYS A 2 -51.90 -29.84 30.73
C LYS A 2 -50.77 -28.82 30.70
N ILE A 3 -49.53 -29.29 30.78
CA ILE A 3 -48.32 -28.50 30.56
C ILE A 3 -48.10 -28.50 29.04
N LYS A 4 -48.26 -27.34 28.40
CA LYS A 4 -47.95 -27.17 26.97
C LYS A 4 -46.49 -26.73 26.83
N THR A 5 -45.77 -27.46 25.99
CA THR A 5 -44.38 -27.28 25.57
C THR A 5 -44.17 -25.89 24.95
N ILE A 6 -43.41 -25.03 25.62
CA ILE A 6 -42.91 -23.75 25.09
C ILE A 6 -41.38 -23.81 25.20
N LEU A 7 -40.71 -24.58 24.35
CA LEU A 7 -39.25 -24.72 24.43
C LEU A 7 -38.58 -24.89 23.07
N THR A 8 -39.05 -24.16 22.06
CA THR A 8 -38.51 -24.28 20.69
C THR A 8 -38.01 -23.00 20.01
N PRO A 9 -38.39 -21.75 20.37
CA PRO A 9 -37.85 -20.59 19.65
C PRO A 9 -36.49 -20.10 20.18
N VAL A 10 -36.10 -20.44 21.41
CA VAL A 10 -34.84 -19.92 22.02
C VAL A 10 -33.60 -20.65 21.50
N ALA A 11 -33.71 -21.94 21.15
CA ALA A 11 -32.58 -22.73 20.66
C ALA A 11 -32.09 -22.28 19.27
N CYS A 12 -32.98 -21.80 18.40
CA CYS A 12 -32.60 -21.31 17.07
C CYS A 12 -31.87 -19.96 17.11
N ALA A 13 -32.12 -19.12 18.12
CA ALA A 13 -31.46 -17.82 18.25
C ALA A 13 -29.99 -17.94 18.72
N LEU A 14 -29.65 -18.96 19.51
CA LEU A 14 -28.27 -19.19 19.96
C LEU A 14 -27.34 -19.80 18.89
N LEU A 15 -27.89 -20.48 17.88
CA LEU A 15 -27.09 -21.12 16.82
C LEU A 15 -26.61 -20.15 15.72
N MET A 16 -27.08 -18.90 15.72
CA MET A 16 -26.68 -17.89 14.72
C MET A 16 -25.62 -16.90 15.23
N SER A 17 -25.11 -17.08 16.44
CA SER A 17 -24.01 -16.26 16.98
C SER A 17 -22.65 -16.80 16.56
N PHE A 18 -22.40 -16.92 15.26
CA PHE A 18 -21.02 -17.00 14.77
C PHE A 18 -20.43 -15.60 14.87
N SER A 19 -19.49 -15.39 15.80
CA SER A 19 -18.63 -14.21 15.76
C SER A 19 -17.86 -14.25 14.45
N ALA A 20 -18.34 -13.50 13.45
CA ALA A 20 -17.55 -13.16 12.29
C ALA A 20 -16.34 -12.37 12.79
N HIS A 21 -15.22 -13.06 13.01
CA HIS A 21 -13.95 -12.39 13.19
C HIS A 21 -13.68 -11.68 11.86
N ALA A 22 -13.83 -10.35 11.85
CA ALA A 22 -13.40 -9.56 10.73
C ALA A 22 -11.92 -9.88 10.50
N ALA A 23 -11.62 -10.51 9.37
CA ALA A 23 -10.25 -10.87 9.04
C ALA A 23 -9.45 -9.57 8.91
N ASN A 24 -8.36 -9.45 9.67
CA ASN A 24 -7.53 -8.26 9.64
C ASN A 24 -6.74 -8.23 8.31
N ALA A 25 -6.71 -7.08 7.62
CA ALA A 25 -6.01 -6.90 6.35
C ALA A 25 -4.51 -7.27 6.43
N ASP A 26 -3.88 -7.05 7.58
CA ASP A 26 -2.48 -7.38 7.82
C ASP A 26 -2.16 -8.88 7.72
N ASN A 27 -3.16 -9.75 7.83
CA ASN A 27 -3.00 -11.19 7.66
C ASN A 27 -2.81 -11.60 6.18
N TYR A 28 -3.02 -10.67 5.24
CA TYR A 28 -3.06 -10.95 3.80
C TYR A 28 -2.01 -10.11 3.05
N LYS A 29 -0.76 -10.21 3.48
CA LYS A 29 0.34 -9.52 2.81
C LYS A 29 0.64 -10.14 1.46
N ASN A 30 0.81 -9.30 0.44
CA ASN A 30 1.31 -9.69 -0.89
C ASN A 30 0.52 -10.83 -1.56
N VAL A 31 -0.80 -10.85 -1.38
CA VAL A 31 -1.69 -11.82 -2.08
C VAL A 31 -1.51 -11.75 -3.60
N ILE A 32 -1.31 -10.53 -4.12
CA ILE A 32 -0.91 -10.27 -5.51
C ILE A 32 0.46 -9.61 -5.48
N ASN A 33 1.35 -10.00 -6.39
CA ASN A 33 2.61 -9.29 -6.57
C ASN A 33 2.36 -7.92 -7.21
N ARG A 34 2.59 -6.85 -6.45
CA ARG A 34 2.44 -5.46 -6.88
C ARG A 34 3.77 -4.71 -7.06
N THR A 35 4.91 -5.41 -7.03
CA THR A 35 6.23 -4.78 -7.26
C THR A 35 6.50 -4.56 -8.73
N GLY A 36 7.12 -3.44 -9.09
CA GLY A 36 7.63 -3.26 -10.45
C GLY A 36 8.14 -1.86 -10.74
N ALA A 37 8.98 -1.76 -11.78
CA ALA A 37 9.52 -0.50 -12.28
C ALA A 37 9.36 -0.44 -13.80
N PRO A 38 8.17 -0.09 -14.32
CA PRO A 38 7.92 -0.05 -15.75
C PRO A 38 8.89 0.93 -16.43
N GLN A 39 9.39 0.55 -17.60
CA GLN A 39 10.32 1.34 -18.41
C GLN A 39 9.67 1.91 -19.67
N TYR A 40 8.46 1.47 -19.98
CA TYR A 40 7.68 1.88 -21.13
C TYR A 40 6.27 2.29 -20.70
N MET A 41 5.64 3.15 -21.50
CA MET A 41 4.23 3.51 -21.29
C MET A 41 3.31 2.29 -21.44
N LYS A 42 3.64 1.43 -22.41
CA LYS A 42 3.04 0.13 -22.67
C LYS A 42 4.08 -0.94 -22.33
N ASP A 43 4.11 -1.35 -21.07
CA ASP A 43 5.08 -2.33 -20.57
C ASP A 43 4.37 -3.69 -20.51
N TYR A 44 4.14 -4.25 -21.70
CA TYR A 44 3.22 -5.37 -21.89
C TYR A 44 3.85 -6.73 -21.64
N ASP A 45 2.99 -7.70 -21.32
CA ASP A 45 3.29 -9.12 -21.44
C ASP A 45 3.08 -9.61 -22.89
N TYR A 46 2.99 -10.91 -23.08
CA TYR A 46 2.86 -11.52 -24.40
C TYR A 46 1.51 -11.22 -25.08
N ASP A 47 0.45 -10.98 -24.30
CA ASP A 47 -0.93 -10.81 -24.77
C ASP A 47 -1.39 -9.34 -24.71
N ASP A 48 -0.45 -8.40 -24.80
CA ASP A 48 -0.67 -6.95 -24.79
C ASP A 48 -1.32 -6.39 -23.50
N HIS A 49 -1.23 -7.12 -22.38
CA HIS A 49 -1.64 -6.62 -21.07
C HIS A 49 -0.47 -5.95 -20.35
N GLN A 50 -0.72 -4.89 -19.58
CA GLN A 50 0.33 -4.34 -18.69
C GLN A 50 0.78 -5.45 -17.73
N ARG A 51 2.08 -5.80 -17.76
CA ARG A 51 2.59 -6.99 -17.04
C ARG A 51 2.73 -6.81 -15.52
N PHE A 52 2.54 -5.58 -15.04
CA PHE A 52 2.57 -5.26 -13.61
C PHE A 52 1.16 -5.06 -13.07
N ASN A 53 0.99 -5.19 -11.74
CA ASN A 53 -0.31 -5.13 -11.08
C ASN A 53 -0.45 -3.91 -10.14
N PRO A 54 -0.64 -2.68 -10.66
CA PRO A 54 -0.80 -1.51 -9.82
C PRO A 54 -1.99 -1.64 -8.88
N PHE A 55 -1.85 -1.04 -7.71
CA PHE A 55 -2.94 -0.90 -6.76
C PHE A 55 -3.84 0.27 -7.16
N PHE A 56 -5.13 -0.03 -7.35
CA PHE A 56 -6.21 0.92 -7.56
C PHE A 56 -7.25 0.70 -6.46
N ASP A 57 -7.89 1.78 -6.00
CA ASP A 57 -8.95 1.71 -5.00
C ASP A 57 -9.92 2.89 -5.17
N LEU A 58 -11.10 2.77 -4.56
CA LEU A 58 -12.19 3.78 -4.55
C LEU A 58 -12.61 4.28 -5.94
N GLY A 59 -12.46 3.46 -6.99
CA GLY A 59 -12.90 3.80 -8.36
C GLY A 59 -12.02 4.84 -9.06
N ALA A 60 -10.78 5.00 -8.62
CA ALA A 60 -9.91 6.03 -9.14
C ALA A 60 -9.22 5.70 -10.46
N TRP A 61 -8.79 6.77 -11.14
CA TRP A 61 -8.25 6.74 -12.50
C TRP A 61 -6.72 6.66 -12.54
N HIS A 62 -6.07 6.37 -11.41
CA HIS A 62 -4.65 6.05 -11.38
C HIS A 62 -4.27 5.11 -10.24
N GLY A 63 -3.16 4.39 -10.42
CA GLY A 63 -2.65 3.40 -9.49
C GLY A 63 -1.14 3.44 -9.33
N HIS A 64 -0.65 2.70 -8.34
CA HIS A 64 0.74 2.71 -7.91
C HIS A 64 1.31 1.29 -7.75
N LEU A 65 2.61 1.11 -7.97
CA LEU A 65 3.34 -0.13 -7.68
C LEU A 65 4.17 0.00 -6.40
N LEU A 66 4.55 -1.14 -5.84
CA LEU A 66 5.59 -1.22 -4.81
C LEU A 66 7.00 -1.12 -5.45
N PRO A 67 7.96 -0.55 -4.73
CA PRO A 67 9.36 -0.55 -5.16
C PRO A 67 9.90 -1.97 -5.29
N ASP A 68 10.73 -2.19 -6.31
CA ASP A 68 11.38 -3.47 -6.64
C ASP A 68 12.85 -3.54 -6.20
N GLY A 69 13.40 -2.46 -5.64
CA GLY A 69 14.75 -2.44 -5.11
C GLY A 69 15.31 -1.04 -4.83
N PRO A 70 16.66 -0.92 -4.69
CA PRO A 70 17.30 0.34 -4.33
C PRO A 70 17.08 1.50 -5.30
N ASN A 71 16.81 1.20 -6.56
CA ASN A 71 16.57 2.21 -7.59
C ASN A 71 15.16 2.83 -7.52
N THR A 72 14.23 2.21 -6.81
CA THR A 72 12.84 2.67 -6.67
C THR A 72 12.42 2.91 -5.22
N MET A 73 13.25 2.51 -4.24
CA MET A 73 12.98 2.75 -2.82
C MET A 73 12.77 4.24 -2.51
N GLY A 74 11.89 4.53 -1.55
CA GLY A 74 11.53 5.88 -1.14
C GLY A 74 10.35 6.48 -1.94
N GLY A 75 9.87 5.79 -2.96
CA GLY A 75 8.66 6.14 -3.71
C GLY A 75 7.79 4.91 -4.00
N PHE A 76 6.67 5.16 -4.68
CA PHE A 76 5.83 4.12 -5.25
C PHE A 76 5.90 4.22 -6.77
N PRO A 77 6.73 3.41 -7.43
CA PRO A 77 7.00 3.54 -8.85
C PRO A 77 5.79 3.19 -9.72
N GLY A 78 5.94 3.41 -11.03
CA GLY A 78 4.99 2.94 -12.03
C GLY A 78 3.61 3.57 -11.87
N VAL A 79 3.54 4.90 -11.88
CA VAL A 79 2.27 5.62 -11.88
C VAL A 79 1.48 5.21 -13.12
N ALA A 80 0.43 4.42 -12.91
CA ALA A 80 -0.46 3.95 -13.96
C ALA A 80 -1.65 4.88 -14.07
N LEU A 81 -1.90 5.44 -15.25
CA LEU A 81 -3.05 6.29 -15.55
C LEU A 81 -4.07 5.49 -16.34
N LEU A 82 -5.34 5.54 -15.93
CA LEU A 82 -6.47 5.12 -16.75
C LEU A 82 -6.85 6.33 -17.61
N THR A 83 -6.34 6.36 -18.84
CA THR A 83 -6.63 7.42 -19.80
C THR A 83 -7.91 7.06 -20.55
N GLU A 84 -9.04 7.19 -19.85
CA GLU A 84 -10.38 6.81 -20.31
C GLU A 84 -10.54 5.30 -20.49
N GLU A 85 -10.08 4.76 -21.61
CA GLU A 85 -10.31 3.36 -21.99
C GLU A 85 -9.06 2.49 -21.82
N TYR A 86 -7.89 3.11 -21.61
CA TYR A 86 -6.60 2.40 -21.60
C TYR A 86 -5.78 2.71 -20.36
N ILE A 87 -5.04 1.70 -19.90
CA ILE A 87 -4.02 1.86 -18.86
C ILE A 87 -2.66 2.18 -19.51
N ASN A 88 -2.04 3.27 -19.08
CA ASN A 88 -0.73 3.72 -19.54
C ASN A 88 0.17 4.10 -18.36
N PHE A 89 1.40 3.63 -18.34
CA PHE A 89 2.38 4.07 -17.35
C PHE A 89 2.94 5.45 -17.71
N MET A 90 2.97 6.35 -16.73
CA MET A 90 3.49 7.71 -16.91
C MET A 90 4.99 7.80 -16.59
N ALA A 91 5.44 7.13 -15.52
CA ALA A 91 6.81 7.22 -15.04
C ALA A 91 7.20 5.99 -14.21
N SER A 92 8.48 5.63 -14.27
CA SER A 92 9.08 4.64 -13.38
C SER A 92 9.22 5.21 -11.97
N ASN A 93 10.02 6.26 -11.78
CA ASN A 93 10.11 7.01 -10.52
C ASN A 93 9.41 8.36 -10.67
N PHE A 94 8.49 8.67 -9.75
CA PHE A 94 7.85 9.98 -9.61
C PHE A 94 7.68 10.26 -8.11
N ASP A 95 8.07 11.45 -7.66
CA ASP A 95 8.05 11.84 -6.23
C ASP A 95 8.82 10.87 -5.29
N ARG A 96 9.96 10.34 -5.75
CA ARG A 96 10.80 9.43 -4.96
C ARG A 96 11.60 10.19 -3.91
N LEU A 97 11.40 9.88 -2.63
CA LEU A 97 12.14 10.48 -1.53
C LEU A 97 13.57 9.96 -1.44
N THR A 98 14.53 10.87 -1.27
CA THR A 98 15.89 10.55 -0.81
C THR A 98 16.26 11.46 0.35
N VAL A 99 16.93 10.93 1.36
CA VAL A 99 17.39 11.71 2.52
C VAL A 99 18.90 11.92 2.43
N TRP A 100 19.34 13.11 2.80
CA TRP A 100 20.74 13.51 2.84
C TRP A 100 21.06 14.08 4.22
N GLN A 101 22.24 13.75 4.73
CA GLN A 101 22.78 14.27 5.98
C GLN A 101 24.22 14.73 5.73
N ASP A 102 24.53 15.98 6.06
CA ASP A 102 25.87 16.57 5.89
C ASP A 102 26.45 16.38 4.48
N GLY A 103 25.60 16.51 3.46
CA GLY A 103 26.00 16.33 2.05
C GLY A 103 26.22 14.88 1.62
N LYS A 104 26.02 13.90 2.50
CA LYS A 104 26.06 12.47 2.18
C LYS A 104 24.65 11.90 2.07
N LYS A 105 24.37 11.14 1.02
CA LYS A 105 23.12 10.40 0.88
C LYS A 105 23.03 9.35 1.98
N VAL A 106 21.88 9.28 2.63
CA VAL A 106 21.59 8.28 3.65
C VAL A 106 21.15 6.99 2.98
N ASP A 107 21.81 5.88 3.35
CA ASP A 107 21.50 4.54 2.84
C ASP A 107 20.47 3.85 3.73
N PHE A 108 19.42 3.30 3.12
CA PHE A 108 18.33 2.62 3.82
C PHE A 108 18.24 1.15 3.43
N THR A 109 17.70 0.33 4.33
CA THR A 109 17.16 -1.00 4.00
C THR A 109 15.66 -0.90 3.78
N LEU A 110 15.16 -1.50 2.69
CA LEU A 110 13.76 -1.46 2.28
C LEU A 110 12.98 -2.68 2.80
N GLU A 111 11.80 -2.44 3.35
CA GLU A 111 10.72 -3.41 3.51
C GLU A 111 9.48 -2.86 2.82
N ALA A 112 8.90 -3.60 1.86
CA ALA A 112 7.73 -3.15 1.12
C ALA A 112 6.74 -4.31 0.94
N TYR A 113 5.45 -4.05 1.15
CA TYR A 113 4.39 -5.03 0.99
C TYR A 113 3.05 -4.36 0.70
N SER A 114 2.12 -5.15 0.19
CA SER A 114 0.72 -4.77 -0.01
C SER A 114 -0.17 -5.52 0.97
N ILE A 115 -1.25 -4.88 1.38
CA ILE A 115 -2.38 -5.49 2.09
C ILE A 115 -3.67 -5.12 1.35
N PRO A 116 -4.81 -5.79 1.61
CA PRO A 116 -6.10 -5.33 1.12
C PRO A 116 -6.33 -3.86 1.53
N GLY A 117 -6.39 -2.95 0.55
CA GLY A 117 -6.65 -1.52 0.75
C GLY A 117 -5.41 -0.62 0.86
N ALA A 118 -4.18 -1.13 0.90
CA ALA A 118 -3.00 -0.27 1.02
C ALA A 118 -1.71 -0.84 0.42
N LEU A 119 -0.80 0.08 0.07
CA LEU A 119 0.62 -0.20 -0.17
C LEU A 119 1.46 0.39 0.95
N VAL A 120 2.36 -0.42 1.51
CA VAL A 120 3.23 -0.05 2.62
C VAL A 120 4.68 -0.15 2.18
N SER A 121 5.45 0.91 2.41
CA SER A 121 6.89 0.93 2.20
C SER A 121 7.58 1.55 3.42
N SER A 122 8.44 0.78 4.06
CA SER A 122 9.24 1.18 5.22
C SER A 122 10.73 1.17 4.87
N CYS A 123 11.39 2.30 5.09
CA CYS A 123 12.85 2.42 4.99
C CYS A 123 13.44 2.52 6.39
N HIS A 124 14.38 1.63 6.70
CA HIS A 124 15.05 1.56 8.00
C HIS A 124 16.53 1.93 7.89
N LEU A 125 17.03 2.62 8.92
CA LEU A 125 18.46 2.73 9.21
C LEU A 125 18.78 1.97 10.49
N GLN A 126 20.01 1.45 10.54
CA GLN A 126 20.49 0.62 11.64
C GLN A 126 20.42 1.31 13.02
N PHE A 127 20.37 2.64 13.10
CA PHE A 127 20.50 3.36 14.38
C PHE A 127 19.47 4.45 14.72
N ALA A 128 18.62 4.97 13.82
CA ALA A 128 17.78 6.12 14.24
C ALA A 128 16.63 6.60 13.36
N MET A 129 16.45 6.07 12.14
CA MET A 129 15.47 6.65 11.22
C MET A 129 14.59 5.58 10.57
N VAL A 130 13.29 5.71 10.83
CA VAL A 130 12.23 4.95 10.17
C VAL A 130 11.45 5.94 9.35
N THR A 131 11.44 5.75 8.03
CA THR A 131 10.47 6.41 7.17
C THR A 131 9.42 5.39 6.77
N LYS A 132 8.22 5.50 7.34
CA LYS A 132 7.08 4.71 6.90
C LYS A 132 6.28 5.54 5.93
N VAL A 133 6.02 4.95 4.77
CA VAL A 133 5.19 5.55 3.75
C VAL A 133 4.04 4.59 3.45
N ASP A 134 2.84 5.03 3.77
CA ASP A 134 1.61 4.31 3.44
C ASP A 134 0.86 5.09 2.37
N ILE A 135 0.38 4.39 1.34
CA ILE A 135 -0.62 4.91 0.43
C ILE A 135 -1.95 4.23 0.70
N GLU A 136 -2.90 5.04 1.12
CA GLU A 136 -4.32 4.73 1.23
C GLU A 136 -5.10 5.78 0.43
N ARG A 137 -6.28 5.42 -0.06
CA ARG A 137 -7.09 6.35 -0.86
C ARG A 137 -8.23 6.92 -0.03
N CYS A 138 -8.44 8.23 -0.12
CA CYS A 138 -9.30 8.94 0.85
C CYS A 138 -10.63 9.44 0.30
N THR A 139 -10.84 9.46 -1.03
CA THR A 139 -12.12 9.86 -1.63
C THR A 139 -12.35 9.13 -2.95
N GLY A 140 -13.62 8.81 -3.28
CA GLY A 140 -14.00 8.14 -4.52
C GLY A 140 -14.29 9.06 -5.72
N ARG A 141 -14.03 10.38 -5.60
CA ARG A 141 -14.31 11.36 -6.67
C ARG A 141 -13.13 12.24 -7.04
N ASN A 142 -12.07 12.29 -6.23
CA ASN A 142 -10.86 13.04 -6.53
C ASN A 142 -9.73 12.09 -6.89
N ASP A 143 -8.97 12.44 -7.91
CA ASP A 143 -7.74 11.82 -8.39
C ASP A 143 -6.62 11.96 -7.35
N SER A 144 -6.81 11.48 -6.12
CA SER A 144 -5.85 11.71 -5.05
C SER A 144 -5.68 10.46 -4.20
N ALA A 145 -4.48 9.89 -4.28
CA ALA A 145 -3.95 9.00 -3.26
C ALA A 145 -3.33 9.86 -2.14
N LEU A 146 -3.59 9.52 -0.87
CA LEU A 146 -2.87 10.15 0.23
C LEU A 146 -1.64 9.31 0.54
N ARG A 147 -0.48 9.96 0.43
CA ARG A 147 0.80 9.42 0.87
C ARG A 147 1.10 9.95 2.26
N HIS A 148 1.03 9.09 3.27
CA HIS A 148 1.45 9.43 4.63
C HIS A 148 2.93 9.08 4.78
N ALA A 149 3.81 10.08 4.76
CA ALA A 149 5.23 9.89 5.04
C ALA A 149 5.54 10.33 6.47
N ALA A 150 5.73 9.37 7.38
CA ALA A 150 6.18 9.62 8.74
C ALA A 150 7.70 9.52 8.80
N HIS A 151 8.37 10.61 9.23
CA HIS A 151 9.81 10.64 9.43
C HIS A 151 10.12 10.75 10.92
N ILE A 152 10.75 9.71 11.47
CA ILE A 152 11.22 9.70 12.86
C ILE A 152 12.74 9.75 12.82
N THR A 153 13.36 10.72 13.49
CA THR A 153 14.82 10.81 13.65
C THR A 153 15.15 10.93 15.12
N THR A 154 16.04 10.08 15.63
CA THR A 154 16.65 10.21 16.96
C THR A 154 18.04 10.84 16.85
N GLY A 155 18.06 12.14 16.51
CA GLY A 155 19.29 12.93 16.39
C GLY A 155 19.34 14.02 17.47
N ASN A 156 20.46 14.13 18.17
CA ASN A 156 20.69 15.19 19.15
C ASN A 156 20.75 16.55 18.42
N GLN A 157 19.81 17.46 18.71
CA GLN A 157 19.62 18.77 18.05
C GLN A 157 20.75 19.80 18.32
N ASN A 158 21.89 19.37 18.85
CA ASN A 158 22.98 20.26 19.21
C ASN A 158 23.94 20.41 18.04
N HIS A 159 23.66 21.30 17.08
CA HIS A 159 24.70 21.99 16.30
C HIS A 159 24.06 23.16 15.52
N GLN A 160 23.72 24.22 16.24
CA GLN A 160 23.62 25.58 15.71
C GLN A 160 24.80 26.35 16.32
N ARG A 161 25.86 26.56 15.54
CA ARG A 161 26.88 27.58 15.74
C ARG A 161 27.28 28.13 14.38
#